data_AF-A0A0M3HHP6-F1
#
_entry.id   AF-A0A0M3HHP6-F1
#
_cell.length_a   1.000
_cell.length_b   1.000
_cell.length_c   1.000
_cell.angle_alpha   90.00
_cell.angle_beta   90.00
_cell.angle_gamma   90.00
#
_symmetry.space_group_name_H-M   'P 1'
#
loop_
_entity.id
_entity.type
_entity.pdbx_description
1 polymer ?
#
loop_
_entity_poly.entity_id
_entity_poly.type
_entity_poly.pdbx_seq_one_letter_code
_entity_poly.pdbx_strand_id
1 'polypeptide(L)'
;MIHMIPNYSFPRDGPGEEGKSVDLSPREAALGREQMKLWFMNVIASDKISPDRSIPDSRSEACIAKQYDKELPNASVVIIFTDEAWSPLLRTVHSVINRSPLHLLHEVILVDDFSQREELKGKLDSYIERFGGIVHLLRLKERQGLIRAKLEGAKAATGEVIIFLDSHCEANQGW
;
A
#
# COMPACT_ATOMS: atom_id res chain seq x y z
N MET A 1 2.35 10.04 -16.72
CA MET A 1 3.41 9.04 -16.98
C MET A 1 3.06 7.80 -16.18
N ILE A 2 3.08 6.62 -16.81
CA ILE A 2 2.75 5.35 -16.14
C ILE A 2 3.84 5.04 -15.10
N HIS A 3 3.44 4.49 -13.95
CA HIS A 3 4.33 4.07 -12.86
C HIS A 3 5.33 3.04 -13.37
N MET A 4 6.61 3.26 -13.06
CA MET A 4 7.68 2.32 -13.37
C MET A 4 8.11 1.64 -12.08
N ILE A 5 8.03 0.31 -12.06
CA ILE A 5 8.50 -0.48 -10.93
C ILE A 5 10.02 -0.30 -10.79
N PRO A 6 10.53 0.14 -9.63
CA PRO A 6 11.97 0.28 -9.43
C PRO A 6 12.69 -1.07 -9.55
N ASN A 7 13.91 -1.05 -10.06
CA ASN A 7 14.77 -2.23 -9.95
C ASN A 7 15.39 -2.28 -8.54
N TYR A 8 14.80 -3.10 -7.67
CA TYR A 8 15.24 -3.29 -6.28
C TYR A 8 16.57 -4.04 -6.14
N SER A 9 17.18 -4.52 -7.24
CA SER A 9 18.52 -5.11 -7.21
C SER A 9 19.63 -4.07 -7.04
N PHE A 10 19.32 -2.78 -7.24
CA PHE A 10 20.27 -1.69 -7.05
C PHE A 10 20.04 -1.00 -5.70
N PRO A 11 21.13 -0.68 -4.96
CA PRO A 11 21.02 0.07 -3.72
C PRO A 11 20.30 1.41 -3.93
N ARG A 12 19.43 1.73 -3.00
CA ARG A 12 18.71 3.01 -2.94
C ARG A 12 19.16 3.77 -1.70
N ASP A 13 19.15 5.09 -1.82
CA ASP A 13 19.44 5.98 -0.70
C ASP A 13 18.26 6.91 -0.45
N GLY A 14 18.10 7.28 0.82
CA GLY A 14 17.01 8.13 1.28
C GLY A 14 16.41 7.66 2.61
N PRO A 15 15.54 8.50 3.21
CA PRO A 15 14.92 8.19 4.49
C PRO A 15 14.11 6.88 4.44
N GLY A 16 14.41 5.98 5.37
CA GLY A 16 13.66 4.74 5.55
C GLY A 16 13.89 3.64 4.51
N GLU A 17 14.81 3.83 3.55
CA GLU A 17 15.29 2.76 2.67
C GLU A 17 15.89 1.61 3.49
N GLU A 18 15.74 0.37 3.01
CA GLU A 18 16.10 -0.85 3.73
C GLU A 18 15.45 -0.97 5.11
N GLY A 19 14.26 -0.37 5.29
CA GLY A 19 13.54 -0.39 6.56
C GLY A 19 14.22 0.35 7.71
N LYS A 20 15.24 1.18 7.42
CA LYS A 20 15.98 1.94 8.44
C LYS A 20 15.11 2.98 9.14
N SER A 21 15.54 3.43 10.32
CA SER A 21 14.89 4.55 11.01
C SER A 21 15.01 5.84 10.21
N VAL A 22 14.01 6.71 10.34
CA VAL A 22 14.02 8.06 9.74
C VAL A 22 14.48 9.06 10.78
N ASP A 23 15.57 9.76 10.50
CA ASP A 23 16.04 10.85 11.35
C ASP A 23 15.20 12.11 11.12
N LEU A 24 14.67 12.66 12.20
CA LEU A 24 13.86 13.88 12.20
C LEU A 24 14.61 15.00 12.90
N SER A 25 14.55 16.22 12.34
CA SER A 25 15.02 17.41 13.06
C SER A 25 14.23 17.61 14.35
N PRO A 26 14.76 18.35 15.35
CA PRO A 26 14.04 18.57 16.62
C PRO A 26 12.62 19.13 16.44
N ARG A 27 12.43 20.00 15.44
CA ARG A 27 11.12 20.57 15.09
C ARG A 27 10.19 19.51 14.50
N GLU A 28 10.67 18.71 13.57
CA GLU A 28 9.89 17.61 12.96
C GLU A 28 9.54 16.54 13.99
N ALA A 29 10.47 16.20 14.90
CA ALA A 29 10.22 15.25 15.97
C ALA A 29 9.14 15.76 16.94
N ALA A 30 9.12 17.06 17.25
CA ALA A 30 8.05 17.67 18.05
C ALA A 30 6.70 17.60 17.34
N LEU A 31 6.65 17.94 16.05
CA LEU A 31 5.42 17.87 15.26
C LEU A 31 4.92 16.42 15.11
N GLY A 32 5.83 15.46 14.88
CA GLY A 32 5.53 14.04 14.80
C GLY A 32 4.94 13.48 16.10
N ARG A 33 5.41 13.94 17.27
CA ARG A 33 4.82 13.56 18.56
C ARG A 33 3.38 14.06 18.74
N GLU A 34 3.06 15.26 18.25
CA GLU A 34 1.70 15.78 18.29
C GLU A 34 0.80 15.04 17.29
N GLN A 35 1.31 14.79 16.07
CA GLN A 35 0.59 14.03 15.06
C GLN A 35 0.33 12.57 15.45
N MET A 36 1.25 11.93 16.18
CA MET A 36 1.08 10.57 16.69
C MET A 36 -0.21 10.41 17.51
N LYS A 37 -0.63 11.45 18.25
CA LYS A 37 -1.86 11.42 19.05
C LYS A 37 -3.13 11.44 18.20
N LEU A 38 -3.03 11.91 16.95
CA LEU A 38 -4.14 12.02 16.01
C LEU A 38 -4.17 10.82 15.05
N TRP A 39 -3.00 10.45 14.53
CA TRP A 39 -2.84 9.45 13.47
C TRP A 39 -2.48 8.06 13.98
N PHE A 40 -2.10 7.93 15.25
CA PHE A 40 -1.49 6.72 15.80
C PHE A 40 -0.24 6.25 15.03
N MET A 41 0.35 7.16 14.26
CA MET A 41 1.56 6.97 13.45
C MET A 41 2.33 8.29 13.35
N ASN A 42 3.65 8.21 13.16
CA ASN A 42 4.48 9.37 12.85
C ASN A 42 4.39 9.71 11.35
N VAL A 43 3.35 10.45 10.96
CA VAL A 43 3.12 10.82 9.55
C VAL A 43 4.26 11.71 9.02
N ILE A 44 4.89 12.55 9.84
CA ILE A 44 6.09 13.31 9.45
C ILE A 44 7.23 12.39 8.98
N ALA A 45 7.46 11.28 9.68
CA ALA A 45 8.45 10.29 9.25
C ALA A 45 7.98 9.59 7.96
N SER A 46 6.71 9.13 7.92
CA SER A 46 6.15 8.44 6.76
C SER A 46 6.24 9.30 5.48
N ASP A 47 5.92 10.59 5.55
CA ASP A 47 5.94 11.49 4.40
C ASP A 47 7.34 11.72 3.81
N LYS A 48 8.40 11.47 4.59
CA LYS A 48 9.79 11.50 4.10
C LYS A 48 10.22 10.22 3.39
N ILE A 49 9.53 9.11 3.65
CA ILE A 49 9.89 7.81 3.09
C ILE A 49 9.31 7.70 1.69
N SER A 50 10.09 7.22 0.73
CA SER A 50 9.62 6.96 -0.63
C SER A 50 8.48 5.92 -0.64
N PRO A 51 7.37 6.14 -1.38
CA PRO A 51 6.35 5.10 -1.61
C PRO A 51 6.94 3.81 -2.20
N ASP A 52 8.07 3.95 -2.90
CA ASP A 52 8.79 2.90 -3.60
C ASP A 52 9.98 2.34 -2.81
N ARG A 53 10.11 2.65 -1.50
CA ARG A 53 11.29 2.28 -0.71
C ARG A 53 11.60 0.78 -0.77
N SER A 54 12.88 0.45 -0.72
CA SER A 54 13.39 -0.88 -0.41
C SER A 54 13.10 -1.25 1.04
N ILE A 55 12.91 -2.55 1.29
CA ILE A 55 12.77 -3.13 2.62
C ILE A 55 13.59 -4.43 2.66
N PRO A 56 14.10 -4.84 3.83
CA PRO A 56 14.89 -6.04 3.93
C PRO A 56 14.04 -7.27 3.64
N ASP A 57 14.60 -8.22 2.89
CA ASP A 57 14.02 -9.55 2.75
C ASP A 57 14.15 -10.27 4.10
N SER A 58 13.05 -10.31 4.85
CA SER A 58 13.01 -10.87 6.19
C SER A 58 12.75 -12.38 6.19
N ARG A 59 12.72 -13.03 5.03
CA ARG A 59 12.45 -14.46 4.90
C ARG A 59 13.68 -15.27 5.30
N SER A 60 13.45 -16.49 5.79
CA SER A 60 14.53 -17.45 6.02
C SER A 60 15.06 -18.00 4.70
N GLU A 61 16.29 -18.52 4.71
CA GLU A 61 16.91 -19.17 3.53
C GLU A 61 16.02 -20.29 2.96
N ALA A 62 15.33 -21.04 3.83
CA ALA A 62 14.40 -22.08 3.43
C ALA A 62 13.18 -21.53 2.66
N CYS A 63 12.66 -20.36 3.04
CA CYS A 63 11.58 -19.69 2.32
C CYS A 63 12.05 -19.14 0.97
N ILE A 64 13.27 -18.59 0.91
CA ILE A 64 13.87 -18.06 -0.32
C ILE A 64 14.11 -19.19 -1.34
N ALA A 65 14.53 -20.37 -0.86
CA ALA A 65 14.79 -21.53 -1.71
C ALA A 65 13.52 -22.26 -2.21
N LYS A 66 12.33 -21.91 -1.71
CA LYS A 66 11.09 -22.55 -2.15
C LYS A 66 10.78 -22.21 -3.61
N GLN A 67 10.41 -23.25 -4.36
CA GLN A 67 9.89 -23.13 -5.70
C GLN A 67 8.39 -23.44 -5.67
N TYR A 68 7.63 -22.64 -6.40
CA TYR A 68 6.19 -22.80 -6.58
C TYR A 68 5.91 -23.06 -8.05
N ASP A 69 4.77 -23.69 -8.32
CA ASP A 69 4.28 -23.79 -9.68
C ASP A 69 4.06 -22.39 -10.26
N LYS A 70 4.27 -22.25 -11.58
CA LYS A 70 4.08 -20.96 -12.26
C LYS A 70 2.61 -20.62 -12.45
N GLU A 71 1.78 -21.65 -12.58
CA GLU A 71 0.34 -21.55 -12.74
C GLU A 71 -0.31 -21.50 -11.35
N LEU A 72 -0.37 -20.28 -10.79
CA LEU A 72 -1.10 -19.99 -9.56
C LEU A 72 -2.36 -19.18 -9.90
N PRO A 73 -3.42 -19.26 -9.08
CA PRO A 73 -4.60 -18.44 -9.29
C PRO A 73 -4.23 -16.95 -9.18
N ASN A 74 -4.76 -16.14 -10.07
CA ASN A 74 -4.60 -14.69 -9.96
C ASN A 74 -5.41 -14.14 -8.78
N ALA A 75 -5.00 -12.98 -8.26
CA ALA A 75 -5.55 -12.40 -7.05
C ALA A 75 -6.04 -10.97 -7.26
N SER A 76 -7.23 -10.67 -6.73
CA SER A 76 -7.66 -9.30 -6.45
C SER A 76 -7.21 -8.92 -5.04
N VAL A 77 -6.42 -7.86 -4.92
CA VAL A 77 -5.98 -7.34 -3.61
C VAL A 77 -6.94 -6.24 -3.18
N VAL A 78 -7.64 -6.44 -2.06
CA VAL A 78 -8.61 -5.50 -1.51
C VAL A 78 -8.00 -4.77 -0.32
N ILE A 79 -7.91 -3.45 -0.40
CA ILE A 79 -7.41 -2.57 0.64
C ILE A 79 -8.53 -1.62 1.05
N ILE A 80 -8.92 -1.66 2.32
CA ILE A 80 -9.99 -0.81 2.86
C ILE A 80 -9.38 0.31 3.66
N PHE A 81 -9.91 1.52 3.50
CA PHE A 81 -9.45 2.67 4.25
C PHE A 81 -10.60 3.62 4.63
N THR A 82 -10.41 4.32 5.74
CA THR A 82 -11.26 5.44 6.16
C THR A 82 -10.35 6.52 6.74
N ASP A 83 -10.33 7.70 6.11
CA ASP A 83 -9.52 8.86 6.53
C ASP A 83 -8.01 8.57 6.70
N GLU A 84 -7.50 7.53 6.05
CA GLU A 84 -6.10 7.08 6.17
C GLU A 84 -5.09 8.16 5.77
N ALA A 85 -3.90 8.13 6.37
CA ALA A 85 -2.79 8.98 5.95
C ALA A 85 -2.35 8.67 4.51
N TRP A 86 -2.12 9.73 3.72
CA TRP A 86 -1.77 9.63 2.31
C TRP A 86 -0.54 8.75 2.04
N SER A 87 0.55 8.98 2.78
CA SER A 87 1.81 8.27 2.56
C SER A 87 1.74 6.77 2.86
N PRO A 88 1.20 6.26 3.99
CA PRO A 88 1.07 4.82 4.19
C PRO A 88 0.06 4.15 3.24
N LEU A 89 -1.07 4.79 2.91
CA LEU A 89 -2.02 4.25 1.94
C LEU A 89 -1.35 3.97 0.60
N LEU A 90 -0.66 4.98 0.07
CA LEU A 90 0.01 4.82 -1.23
C LEU A 90 1.20 3.88 -1.14
N ARG A 91 1.95 3.86 -0.03
CA ARG A 91 3.05 2.90 0.14
C ARG A 91 2.55 1.46 0.15
N THR A 92 1.37 1.22 0.71
CA THR A 92 0.69 -0.09 0.62
C THR A 92 0.43 -0.47 -0.83
N VAL A 93 -0.24 0.40 -1.60
CA VAL A 93 -0.55 0.18 -3.02
C VAL A 93 0.72 -0.05 -3.84
N HIS A 94 1.73 0.80 -3.66
CA HIS A 94 3.02 0.68 -4.33
C HIS A 94 3.69 -0.66 -3.99
N SER A 95 3.72 -1.06 -2.72
CA SER A 95 4.36 -2.32 -2.31
C SER A 95 3.72 -3.54 -2.96
N VAL A 96 2.39 -3.56 -3.06
CA VAL A 96 1.63 -4.64 -3.74
C VAL A 96 2.00 -4.68 -5.22
N ILE A 97 1.92 -3.55 -5.92
CA ILE A 97 2.21 -3.50 -7.37
C ILE A 97 3.67 -3.84 -7.65
N ASN A 98 4.59 -3.33 -6.84
CA ASN A 98 6.02 -3.45 -7.07
C ASN A 98 6.57 -4.85 -6.76
N ARG A 99 5.91 -5.62 -5.88
CA ARG A 99 6.42 -6.90 -5.37
C ARG A 99 5.53 -8.10 -5.70
N SER A 100 4.43 -7.90 -6.40
CA SER A 100 3.63 -8.99 -6.97
C SER A 100 4.06 -9.33 -8.39
N PRO A 101 4.12 -10.62 -8.77
CA PRO A 101 4.28 -11.01 -10.15
C PRO A 101 3.12 -10.48 -11.01
N LEU A 102 3.43 -9.81 -12.13
CA LEU A 102 2.44 -9.14 -12.97
C LEU A 102 1.32 -10.05 -13.50
N HIS A 103 1.59 -11.34 -13.69
CA HIS A 103 0.60 -12.31 -14.17
C HIS A 103 -0.32 -12.84 -13.06
N LEU A 104 0.03 -12.64 -11.79
CA LEU A 104 -0.77 -13.06 -10.63
C LEU A 104 -1.56 -11.91 -10.03
N LEU A 105 -1.10 -10.66 -10.18
CA LEU A 105 -1.85 -9.50 -9.72
C LEU A 105 -2.92 -9.12 -10.75
N HIS A 106 -4.16 -9.55 -10.50
CA HIS A 106 -5.30 -9.26 -11.38
C HIS A 106 -5.74 -7.79 -11.26
N GLU A 107 -5.93 -7.32 -10.02
CA GLU A 107 -6.34 -5.95 -9.73
C GLU A 107 -6.03 -5.57 -8.27
N VAL A 108 -5.97 -4.27 -7.98
CA VAL A 108 -5.97 -3.72 -6.62
C VAL A 108 -7.23 -2.88 -6.43
N ILE A 109 -8.08 -3.26 -5.50
CA ILE A 109 -9.33 -2.55 -5.18
C ILE A 109 -9.13 -1.77 -3.90
N LEU A 110 -9.11 -0.45 -4.02
CA LEU A 110 -9.18 0.48 -2.91
C LEU A 110 -10.64 0.70 -2.55
N VAL A 111 -11.04 0.33 -1.33
CA VAL A 111 -12.40 0.54 -0.81
C VAL A 111 -12.37 1.71 0.16
N ASP A 112 -12.89 2.85 -0.28
CA ASP A 112 -13.07 4.04 0.56
C ASP A 112 -14.37 3.90 1.36
N ASP A 113 -14.25 3.60 2.66
CA ASP A 113 -15.37 3.53 3.59
C ASP A 113 -15.73 4.93 4.12
N PHE A 114 -16.10 5.81 3.19
CA PHE A 114 -16.66 7.15 3.41
C PHE A 114 -15.71 8.16 4.06
N SER A 115 -14.47 8.24 3.55
CA SER A 115 -13.47 9.22 4.00
C SER A 115 -13.91 10.67 3.77
N GLN A 116 -13.59 11.53 4.73
CA GLN A 116 -13.90 12.97 4.71
C GLN A 116 -12.73 13.82 4.21
N ARG A 117 -11.49 13.31 4.30
CA ARG A 117 -10.29 14.06 3.93
C ARG A 117 -10.24 14.39 2.43
N GLU A 118 -10.01 15.66 2.11
CA GLU A 118 -10.01 16.17 0.73
C GLU A 118 -8.95 15.50 -0.17
N GLU A 119 -7.77 15.19 0.38
CA GLU A 119 -6.71 14.51 -0.37
C GLU A 119 -7.09 13.09 -0.82
N LEU A 120 -8.04 12.43 -0.15
CA LEU A 120 -8.54 11.10 -0.51
C LEU A 120 -9.67 11.13 -1.54
N LYS A 121 -10.10 12.34 -1.95
CA LYS A 121 -11.10 12.56 -3.00
C LYS A 121 -10.37 12.68 -4.34
N GLY A 122 -10.67 13.70 -5.16
CA GLY A 122 -10.16 13.82 -6.54
C GLY A 122 -8.65 13.70 -6.73
N LYS A 123 -7.85 14.05 -5.71
CA LYS A 123 -6.39 13.85 -5.75
C LYS A 123 -6.01 12.37 -5.78
N LEU A 124 -6.70 11.52 -5.01
CA LEU A 124 -6.49 10.08 -5.03
C LEU A 124 -6.92 9.49 -6.38
N ASP A 125 -8.10 9.87 -6.90
CA ASP A 125 -8.58 9.43 -8.23
C ASP A 125 -7.52 9.72 -9.30
N SER A 126 -6.99 10.94 -9.33
CA SER A 126 -5.95 11.34 -10.28
C SER A 126 -4.62 10.62 -10.06
N TYR A 127 -4.26 10.32 -8.80
CA TYR A 127 -3.00 9.66 -8.49
C TYR A 127 -3.00 8.22 -9.00
N ILE A 128 -4.08 7.46 -8.81
CA ILE A 128 -4.11 6.03 -9.13
C ILE A 128 -4.09 5.75 -10.65
N GLU A 129 -4.47 6.72 -11.49
CA GLU A 129 -4.36 6.62 -12.95
C GLU A 129 -2.93 6.27 -13.42
N ARG A 130 -1.92 6.66 -12.63
CA ARG A 130 -0.52 6.35 -12.93
C ARG A 130 -0.25 4.84 -13.01
N PHE A 131 -1.06 4.00 -12.39
CA PHE A 131 -0.88 2.55 -12.39
C PHE A 131 -1.49 1.85 -13.61
N GLY A 132 -1.85 2.61 -14.67
CA GLY A 132 -2.25 2.03 -15.95
C GLY A 132 -3.55 1.24 -15.88
N GLY A 133 -4.42 1.55 -14.91
CA GLY A 133 -5.75 0.96 -14.77
C GLY A 133 -5.83 -0.29 -13.89
N ILE A 134 -4.73 -0.81 -13.34
CA ILE A 134 -4.76 -1.99 -12.44
C ILE A 134 -5.33 -1.67 -11.04
N VAL A 135 -5.36 -0.38 -10.67
CA VAL A 135 -5.90 0.07 -9.38
C VAL A 135 -7.29 0.67 -9.59
N HIS A 136 -8.27 0.13 -8.89
CA HIS A 136 -9.66 0.57 -8.92
C HIS A 136 -10.06 1.18 -7.57
N LEU A 137 -10.88 2.23 -7.61
CA LEU A 137 -11.37 2.90 -6.41
C LEU A 137 -12.88 2.72 -6.28
N LEU A 138 -13.30 2.00 -5.25
CA LEU A 138 -14.69 1.81 -4.86
C LEU A 138 -15.02 2.75 -3.70
N ARG A 139 -15.88 3.74 -3.93
CA ARG A 139 -16.35 4.68 -2.90
C ARG A 139 -17.70 4.28 -2.33
N LEU A 140 -17.75 4.01 -1.03
CA LEU A 140 -19.00 3.76 -0.33
C LEU A 140 -19.73 5.07 -0.07
N LYS A 141 -21.07 5.04 -0.16
CA LYS A 141 -21.92 6.25 -0.03
C LYS A 141 -22.14 6.70 1.42
N GLU A 142 -21.87 5.82 2.37
CA GLU A 142 -21.96 6.05 3.80
C GLU A 142 -20.95 5.15 4.52
N ARG A 143 -20.61 5.49 5.77
CA ARG A 143 -19.67 4.70 6.57
C ARG A 143 -20.33 3.39 7.03
N GLN A 144 -19.87 2.28 6.49
CA GLN A 144 -20.38 0.93 6.75
C GLN A 144 -19.54 0.18 7.80
N GLY A 145 -18.28 0.58 8.00
CA GLY A 145 -17.33 -0.10 8.86
C GLY A 145 -16.64 -1.28 8.18
N LEU A 146 -15.51 -1.71 8.77
CA LEU A 146 -14.53 -2.64 8.17
C LEU A 146 -15.16 -3.92 7.61
N ILE A 147 -16.05 -4.58 8.36
CA ILE A 147 -16.62 -5.88 7.95
C ILE A 147 -17.44 -5.73 6.67
N ARG A 148 -18.31 -4.71 6.60
CA ARG A 148 -19.16 -4.48 5.42
C ARG A 148 -18.34 -3.96 4.25
N ALA A 149 -17.35 -3.10 4.50
CA ALA A 149 -16.41 -2.67 3.47
C ALA A 149 -15.62 -3.85 2.88
N LYS A 150 -15.20 -4.84 3.68
CA LYS A 150 -14.62 -6.11 3.20
C LYS A 150 -15.58 -6.84 2.26
N LEU A 151 -16.86 -6.93 2.61
CA LEU A 151 -17.87 -7.58 1.77
C LEU A 151 -18.09 -6.83 0.46
N GLU A 152 -18.14 -5.50 0.46
CA GLU A 152 -18.27 -4.70 -0.76
C GLU A 152 -17.04 -4.84 -1.67
N GLY A 153 -15.83 -4.82 -1.10
CA GLY A 153 -14.60 -5.10 -1.84
C GLY A 153 -14.58 -6.53 -2.43
N ALA A 154 -15.04 -7.53 -1.66
CA ALA A 154 -15.13 -8.91 -2.12
C ALA A 154 -16.12 -9.10 -3.28
N LYS A 155 -17.25 -8.38 -3.26
CA LYS A 155 -18.24 -8.40 -4.35
C LYS A 155 -17.71 -7.75 -5.63
N ALA A 156 -16.84 -6.76 -5.49
CA ALA A 156 -16.23 -6.06 -6.62
C ALA A 156 -15.04 -6.83 -7.23
N ALA A 157 -14.39 -7.70 -6.45
CA ALA A 157 -13.26 -8.51 -6.89
C ALA A 157 -13.65 -9.52 -7.98
N THR A 158 -12.81 -9.62 -9.00
CA THR A 158 -13.01 -10.49 -10.18
C THR A 158 -11.88 -11.51 -10.39
N GLY A 159 -10.84 -11.48 -9.56
CA GLY A 159 -9.76 -12.47 -9.55
C GLY A 159 -10.20 -13.81 -8.96
N GLU A 160 -9.38 -14.84 -9.17
CA GLU A 160 -9.67 -16.21 -8.71
C GLU A 160 -9.60 -16.35 -7.19
N VAL A 161 -8.74 -15.55 -6.54
CA VAL A 161 -8.65 -15.43 -5.08
C VAL A 161 -8.69 -13.96 -4.63
N ILE A 162 -9.08 -13.75 -3.37
CA ILE A 162 -9.14 -12.43 -2.74
C ILE A 162 -8.12 -12.35 -1.62
N ILE A 163 -7.29 -11.32 -1.66
CA ILE A 163 -6.31 -11.02 -0.62
C ILE A 163 -6.71 -9.70 0.04
N PHE A 164 -6.91 -9.71 1.36
CA PHE A 164 -7.18 -8.49 2.11
C PHE A 164 -5.91 -7.96 2.76
N LEU A 165 -5.65 -6.67 2.60
CA LEU A 165 -4.59 -5.94 3.31
C LEU A 165 -5.17 -4.71 4.01
N ASP A 166 -4.58 -4.35 5.13
CA ASP A 166 -4.85 -3.05 5.77
C ASP A 166 -4.16 -1.94 4.97
N SER A 167 -4.64 -0.70 5.09
CA SER A 167 -4.19 0.47 4.33
C SER A 167 -2.83 1.05 4.74
N HIS A 168 -2.11 0.37 5.61
CA HIS A 168 -0.81 0.78 6.13
C HIS A 168 0.14 -0.43 6.27
N CYS A 169 0.18 -1.26 5.23
CA CYS A 169 1.06 -2.42 5.12
C CYS A 169 2.16 -2.18 4.08
N GLU A 170 3.22 -2.98 4.15
CA GLU A 170 4.20 -3.08 3.07
C GLU A 170 4.46 -4.55 2.77
N ALA A 171 4.08 -4.99 1.56
CA ALA A 171 4.36 -6.34 1.10
C ALA A 171 5.88 -6.56 1.03
N ASN A 172 6.34 -7.74 1.48
CA ASN A 172 7.74 -8.15 1.38
C ASN A 172 7.99 -8.95 0.08
N GLN A 173 9.25 -9.26 -0.21
CA GLN A 173 9.64 -10.03 -1.38
C GLN A 173 9.01 -11.42 -1.33
N GLY A 174 8.32 -11.82 -2.40
CA GLY A 174 7.69 -13.14 -2.52
C GLY A 174 6.69 -13.46 -1.40
N TRP A 175 5.95 -12.43 -0.95
CA TRP A 175 4.74 -12.56 -0.15
C TRP A 175 3.66 -13.36 -0.89
#